data_AF-S9SKP2-F1
#
_entry.id   AF-S9SKP2-F1
#
_cell.length_a   1.000
_cell.length_b   1.000
_cell.length_c   1.000
_cell.angle_alpha   90.00
_cell.angle_beta   90.00
_cell.angle_gamma   90.00
#
_symmetry.space_group_name_H-M   'P 1'
#
loop_
_entity.id
_entity.type
_entity.pdbx_description
1 polymer ?
#
loop_
_entity_poly.entity_id
_entity_poly.type
_entity_poly.pdbx_seq_one_letter_code
_entity_poly.pdbx_strand_id
1 'polypeptide(L)'
;MKKIIIYFTLLALHVVLPFLSGVFAYYRADQIIFSQTMELDELYYASFLAGKFYLIMILPLSWFTCYVINKYLRLLVLKLILCPIMCSVIGILPVVFISAGRIFMPEAQLFLAFFNTSGLVFGFLFLIRTKARKYLQI
;
A
#
# COMPACT_ATOMS: atom_id res chain seq x y z
N MET A 1 -26.67 13.33 -3.56
CA MET A 1 -26.54 11.92 -3.15
C MET A 1 -25.56 11.11 -4.02
N LYS A 2 -25.77 10.93 -5.34
CA LYS A 2 -24.88 10.09 -6.19
C LYS A 2 -23.38 10.41 -6.07
N LYS A 3 -22.99 11.69 -6.09
CA LYS A 3 -21.58 12.11 -5.96
C LYS A 3 -20.95 11.73 -4.61
N ILE A 4 -21.73 11.76 -3.52
CA ILE A 4 -21.28 11.40 -2.17
C ILE A 4 -20.99 9.90 -2.10
N ILE A 5 -21.89 9.07 -2.65
CA ILE A 5 -21.71 7.61 -2.71
C ILE A 5 -20.42 7.29 -3.47
N ILE A 6 -20.24 7.86 -4.67
CA ILE A 6 -19.02 7.64 -5.49
C ILE A 6 -17.76 8.03 -4.70
N TYR A 7 -17.77 9.16 -3.99
CA TYR A 7 -16.64 9.60 -3.20
C TYR A 7 -16.27 8.60 -2.08
N PHE A 8 -17.25 8.12 -1.32
CA PHE A 8 -17.02 7.14 -0.27
C PHE A 8 -16.59 5.77 -0.81
N THR A 9 -17.15 5.34 -1.95
CA THR A 9 -16.70 4.12 -2.62
C THR A 9 -15.23 4.24 -3.04
N LEU A 10 -14.84 5.36 -3.64
CA LEU A 10 -13.43 5.61 -3.97
C LEU A 10 -12.56 5.62 -2.70
N LEU A 11 -13.01 6.25 -1.62
CA LEU A 11 -12.30 6.28 -0.34
C LEU A 11 -12.10 4.86 0.25
N ALA A 12 -13.10 3.99 0.14
CA ALA A 12 -12.99 2.60 0.59
C ALA A 12 -12.00 1.82 -0.28
N LEU A 13 -12.12 1.93 -1.61
CA LEU A 13 -11.20 1.29 -2.56
C LEU A 13 -9.75 1.76 -2.35
N HIS A 14 -9.57 3.02 -1.98
CA HIS A 14 -8.28 3.61 -1.62
C HIS A 14 -7.54 2.93 -0.48
N VAL A 15 -8.27 2.28 0.42
CA VAL A 15 -7.71 1.60 1.58
C VAL A 15 -7.63 0.10 1.32
N VAL A 16 -8.69 -0.47 0.73
CA VAL A 16 -8.85 -1.92 0.55
C VAL A 16 -7.99 -2.45 -0.60
N LEU A 17 -7.98 -1.80 -1.78
CA LEU A 17 -7.22 -2.32 -2.93
C LEU A 17 -5.72 -2.40 -2.67
N PRO A 18 -5.05 -1.40 -2.07
CA PRO A 18 -3.64 -1.53 -1.78
C PRO A 18 -3.34 -2.64 -0.76
N PHE A 19 -4.20 -2.81 0.25
CA PHE A 19 -4.07 -3.91 1.19
C PHE A 19 -4.17 -5.27 0.48
N LEU A 20 -5.21 -5.48 -0.34
CA LEU A 20 -5.39 -6.72 -1.10
C LEU A 20 -4.26 -6.98 -2.09
N SER A 21 -3.73 -5.93 -2.74
CA SER A 21 -2.55 -6.08 -3.60
C SER A 21 -1.31 -6.52 -2.82
N GLY A 22 -1.18 -6.09 -1.57
CA GLY A 22 -0.12 -6.53 -0.67
C GLY A 22 -0.29 -8.01 -0.30
N VAL A 23 -1.50 -8.43 0.10
CA VAL A 23 -1.81 -9.84 0.41
C VAL A 23 -1.49 -10.73 -0.80
N PHE A 24 -1.92 -10.31 -1.99
CA PHE A 24 -1.65 -11.03 -3.22
C PHE A 24 -0.14 -11.12 -3.52
N ALA A 25 0.60 -10.02 -3.36
CA ALA A 25 2.05 -10.00 -3.56
C ALA A 25 2.78 -10.89 -2.54
N TYR A 26 2.35 -10.89 -1.28
CA TYR A 26 2.86 -11.77 -0.24
C TYR A 26 2.70 -13.23 -0.65
N TYR A 27 1.47 -13.63 -1.01
CA TYR A 27 1.16 -14.99 -1.45
C TYR A 27 1.97 -15.42 -2.69
N ARG A 28 2.16 -14.52 -3.66
CA ARG A 28 2.98 -14.81 -4.85
C ARG A 28 4.47 -14.87 -4.53
N ALA A 29 4.97 -14.03 -3.61
CA ALA A 29 6.36 -14.07 -3.17
C ALA A 29 6.67 -15.37 -2.42
N ASP A 30 5.74 -15.86 -1.62
CA ASP A 30 5.86 -17.14 -0.92
C ASP A 30 6.08 -18.30 -1.90
N GLN A 31 5.25 -18.37 -2.95
CA GLN A 31 5.40 -19.36 -4.03
C GLN A 31 6.75 -19.28 -4.74
N ILE A 32 7.36 -18.10 -4.84
CA ILE A 32 8.65 -17.90 -5.51
C ILE A 32 9.81 -18.27 -4.58
N ILE A 33 9.75 -17.86 -3.31
CA ILE A 33 10.86 -17.99 -2.37
C ILE A 33 10.95 -19.41 -1.80
N PHE A 34 9.81 -20.00 -1.45
CA PHE A 34 9.76 -21.30 -0.79
C PHE A 34 9.31 -22.43 -1.71
N SER A 35 8.88 -22.13 -2.94
CA SER A 35 8.37 -23.12 -3.90
C SER A 35 7.18 -23.94 -3.36
N GLN A 36 6.45 -23.39 -2.40
CA GLN A 36 5.29 -24.01 -1.78
C GLN A 36 4.07 -23.11 -1.93
N THR A 37 2.88 -23.68 -1.80
CA THR A 37 1.64 -22.92 -1.81
C THR A 37 1.16 -22.81 -0.37
N MET A 38 1.23 -21.61 0.20
CA MET A 38 0.67 -21.35 1.53
C MET A 38 -0.79 -21.79 1.63
N GLU A 39 -1.11 -22.48 2.71
CA GLU A 39 -2.50 -22.72 3.08
C GLU A 39 -3.17 -21.41 3.52
N LEU A 40 -4.50 -21.36 3.42
CA LEU A 40 -5.25 -20.14 3.74
C LEU A 40 -5.07 -19.71 5.20
N ASP A 41 -4.97 -20.67 6.11
CA ASP A 41 -4.82 -20.44 7.55
C ASP A 41 -3.43 -19.88 7.88
N GLU A 42 -2.39 -20.30 7.16
CA GLU A 42 -1.03 -19.77 7.29
C GLU A 42 -0.94 -18.33 6.80
N LEU A 43 -1.66 -18.02 5.71
CA LEU A 43 -1.76 -16.67 5.15
C LEU A 43 -2.53 -15.71 6.08
N TYR A 44 -3.51 -16.21 6.83
CA TYR A 44 -4.35 -15.40 7.71
C TYR A 44 -3.53 -14.64 8.76
N TYR A 45 -2.65 -15.34 9.48
CA TYR A 45 -1.87 -14.73 10.56
C TYR A 45 -0.94 -13.64 10.04
N ALA A 46 -0.19 -13.92 8.97
CA ALA A 46 0.71 -12.96 8.34
C ALA A 46 -0.06 -11.75 7.79
N SER A 47 -1.20 -11.98 7.13
CA SER A 47 -2.06 -10.91 6.60
C SER A 47 -2.66 -10.04 7.70
N PHE A 48 -3.04 -10.64 8.84
CA PHE A 48 -3.54 -9.91 10.00
C PHE A 48 -2.46 -9.03 10.63
N LEU A 49 -1.25 -9.57 10.81
CA LEU A 49 -0.10 -8.81 11.30
C LEU A 49 0.26 -7.66 10.35
N ALA A 50 0.37 -7.96 9.05
CA ALA A 50 0.63 -6.96 8.02
C ALA A 50 -0.48 -5.89 7.99
N GLY A 51 -1.74 -6.27 8.20
CA GLY A 51 -2.88 -5.38 8.30
C GLY A 51 -2.78 -4.37 9.44
N LYS A 52 -2.31 -4.80 10.62
CA LYS A 52 -2.08 -3.88 11.75
C LYS A 52 -1.04 -2.81 11.41
N PHE A 53 0.13 -3.22 10.91
CA PHE A 53 1.18 -2.29 10.50
C PHE A 53 0.77 -1.43 9.31
N TYR A 54 -0.02 -1.98 8.39
CA TYR A 54 -0.56 -1.25 7.26
C TYR A 54 -1.46 -0.11 7.73
N LEU A 55 -2.42 -0.38 8.63
CA LEU A 55 -3.36 0.63 9.12
C LEU A 55 -2.71 1.66 10.04
N ILE A 56 -1.85 1.23 10.97
CA ILE A 56 -1.28 2.10 12.00
C ILE A 56 -0.11 2.93 11.47
N MET A 57 0.66 2.40 10.51
CA MET A 57 1.91 3.01 10.07
C MET A 57 1.94 3.36 8.58
N ILE A 58 1.73 2.37 7.70
CA ILE A 58 1.86 2.61 6.26
C ILE A 58 0.81 3.57 5.72
N LEU A 59 -0.46 3.37 6.07
CA LEU A 59 -1.57 4.16 5.58
C LEU A 59 -1.41 5.65 5.94
N PRO A 60 -1.20 6.05 7.22
CA PRO A 60 -1.04 7.46 7.56
C PRO A 60 0.22 8.08 6.94
N LEU A 61 1.36 7.36 6.94
CA LEU A 61 2.60 7.86 6.35
C LEU A 61 2.50 8.02 4.83
N SER A 62 1.91 7.04 4.15
CA SER A 62 1.68 7.08 2.70
C SER A 62 0.73 8.21 2.33
N TRP A 63 -0.33 8.41 3.11
CA TRP A 63 -1.26 9.51 2.93
C TRP A 63 -0.60 10.87 3.10
N PHE A 64 0.16 11.05 4.19
CA PHE A 64 0.92 12.28 4.45
C PHE A 64 1.92 12.56 3.32
N THR A 65 2.68 11.55 2.92
CA THR A 65 3.69 11.66 1.87
C THR A 65 3.08 12.05 0.53
N CYS A 66 2.01 11.36 0.13
CA CYS A 66 1.27 11.71 -1.08
C CYS A 66 0.68 13.12 -1.02
N TYR A 67 0.18 13.54 0.15
CA TYR A 67 -0.34 14.89 0.35
C TYR A 67 0.75 15.96 0.15
N VAL A 68 1.92 15.77 0.77
CA VAL A 68 3.08 16.66 0.63
C VAL A 68 3.51 16.75 -0.84
N ILE A 69 3.74 15.60 -1.50
CA ILE A 69 4.13 15.54 -2.91
C ILE A 69 3.11 16.27 -3.79
N ASN A 70 1.81 16.00 -3.58
CA ASN A 70 0.76 16.63 -4.38
C ASN A 70 0.64 18.14 -4.14
N LYS A 71 0.93 18.63 -2.93
CA LYS A 71 0.87 20.05 -2.57
C LYS A 71 2.06 20.83 -3.14
N TYR A 72 3.27 20.30 -3.05
CA TYR A 72 4.49 21.05 -3.39
C TYR A 72 4.98 20.84 -4.83
N LEU A 73 4.69 19.69 -5.46
CA LEU A 73 5.05 19.50 -6.86
C LEU A 73 3.99 20.08 -7.79
N ARG A 74 4.43 20.72 -8.87
CA ARG A 74 3.54 21.24 -9.92
C ARG A 74 3.28 20.22 -11.02
N LEU A 75 4.34 19.54 -11.49
CA LEU A 75 4.28 18.63 -12.64
C LEU A 75 3.54 17.33 -12.30
N LEU A 76 2.50 17.02 -13.09
CA LEU A 76 1.68 15.82 -12.90
C LEU A 76 2.48 14.52 -13.09
N VAL A 77 3.38 14.48 -14.08
CA VAL A 77 4.21 13.30 -14.37
C VAL A 77 5.09 12.95 -13.17
N LEU A 78 5.73 13.94 -12.55
CA LEU A 78 6.54 13.71 -11.34
C LEU A 78 5.69 13.18 -10.18
N LYS A 79 4.45 13.65 -10.01
CA LYS A 79 3.54 13.11 -8.98
C LYS A 79 3.22 11.64 -9.23
N LEU A 80 2.90 11.29 -10.47
CA LEU A 80 2.56 9.92 -10.88
C LEU A 80 3.69 8.92 -10.62
N ILE A 81 4.94 9.39 -10.61
CA ILE A 81 6.11 8.57 -10.33
C ILE A 81 6.43 8.59 -8.83
N LEU A 82 6.53 9.78 -8.23
CA LEU A 82 7.00 9.93 -6.86
C LEU A 82 6.00 9.44 -5.80
N CYS A 83 4.69 9.64 -5.99
CA CYS A 83 3.72 9.16 -5.00
C CYS A 83 3.79 7.63 -4.83
N PRO A 84 3.69 6.80 -5.89
CA PRO A 84 3.85 5.35 -5.75
C PRO A 84 5.20 4.94 -5.18
N ILE A 85 6.30 5.50 -5.68
CA ILE A 85 7.66 5.10 -5.26
C ILE A 85 7.87 5.42 -3.79
N MET A 86 7.53 6.63 -3.33
CA MET A 86 7.76 7.02 -1.94
C MET A 86 6.87 6.22 -0.99
N CYS A 87 5.61 5.94 -1.36
CA CYS A 87 4.74 5.06 -0.58
C CYS A 87 5.28 3.63 -0.50
N SER A 88 5.89 3.13 -1.59
CA SER A 88 6.57 1.83 -1.60
C SER A 88 7.78 1.82 -0.65
N VAL A 89 8.62 2.85 -0.70
CA VAL A 89 9.80 2.98 0.18
C VAL A 89 9.42 3.02 1.66
N ILE A 90 8.31 3.68 2.02
CA ILE A 90 7.77 3.67 3.38
C ILE A 90 7.42 2.25 3.84
N GLY A 91 7.09 1.36 2.90
CA GLY A 91 6.86 -0.07 3.11
C GLY A 91 8.03 -0.83 3.73
N ILE A 92 9.26 -0.30 3.65
CA ILE A 92 10.44 -0.90 4.29
C ILE A 92 10.37 -0.77 5.82
N LEU A 93 9.78 0.32 6.32
CA LEU A 93 9.76 0.64 7.74
C LEU A 93 9.09 -0.46 8.61
N PRO A 94 7.88 -0.97 8.31
CA PRO A 94 7.27 -2.03 9.10
C PRO A 94 8.06 -3.34 9.02
N VAL A 95 8.72 -3.61 7.90
CA VAL A 95 9.55 -4.82 7.74
C VAL A 95 10.72 -4.77 8.71
N VAL A 96 11.38 -3.62 8.85
CA VAL A 96 12.47 -3.44 9.82
C VAL A 96 11.98 -3.73 11.24
N PHE A 97 10.77 -3.30 11.61
CA PHE A 97 10.19 -3.63 12.92
C PHE A 97 9.83 -5.10 13.08
N ILE A 98 9.12 -5.69 12.10
CA ILE A 98 8.65 -7.09 12.15
C ILE A 98 9.84 -8.07 12.19
N SER A 99 10.88 -7.79 11.39
CA SER A 99 12.06 -8.66 11.26
C SER A 99 13.19 -8.34 12.25
N ALA A 100 12.98 -7.41 13.20
CA ALA A 100 14.02 -6.91 14.08
C ALA A 100 15.31 -6.50 13.33
N GLY A 101 15.14 -5.85 12.18
CA GLY A 101 16.22 -5.37 11.30
C GLY A 101 16.75 -6.40 10.29
N ARG A 102 16.31 -7.66 10.33
CA ARG A 102 16.80 -8.73 9.43
C ARG A 102 16.05 -8.76 8.10
N ILE A 103 16.19 -7.69 7.31
CA ILE A 103 15.42 -7.51 6.07
C ILE A 103 15.71 -8.53 4.96
N PHE A 104 16.86 -9.20 5.00
CA PHE A 104 17.26 -10.20 3.98
C PHE A 104 16.75 -11.62 4.29
N MET A 105 16.12 -11.84 5.44
CA MET A 105 15.52 -13.15 5.73
C MET A 105 14.31 -13.40 4.83
N PRO A 106 14.07 -14.65 4.40
CA PRO A 106 12.94 -15.01 3.53
C PRO A 106 11.59 -14.45 4.01
N GLU A 107 11.30 -14.54 5.30
CA GLU A 107 10.05 -14.05 5.90
C GLU A 107 9.94 -12.53 5.78
N ALA A 108 11.05 -11.82 5.96
CA ALA A 108 11.11 -10.37 5.80
C ALA A 108 10.89 -9.95 4.33
N GLN A 109 11.37 -10.75 3.38
CA GLN A 109 11.14 -10.53 1.94
C GLN A 109 9.66 -10.69 1.57
N LEU A 110 8.92 -11.59 2.22
CA LEU A 110 7.47 -11.69 2.05
C LEU A 110 6.76 -10.41 2.51
N PHE A 111 7.11 -9.90 3.69
CA PHE A 111 6.55 -8.63 4.18
C PHE A 111 6.98 -7.43 3.32
N LEU A 112 8.20 -7.42 2.77
CA LEU A 112 8.61 -6.41 1.78
C LEU A 112 7.72 -6.45 0.54
N ALA A 113 7.47 -7.63 -0.02
CA ALA A 113 6.59 -7.79 -1.17
C ALA A 113 5.18 -7.25 -0.88
N PHE A 114 4.64 -7.55 0.31
CA PHE A 114 3.39 -7.00 0.79
C PHE A 114 3.40 -5.47 0.81
N PHE A 115 4.27 -4.87 1.62
CA PHE A 115 4.19 -3.44 1.92
C PHE A 115 4.61 -2.55 0.74
N ASN A 116 5.58 -3.00 -0.06
CA ASN A 116 6.00 -2.27 -1.26
C ASN A 116 4.86 -2.23 -2.29
N THR A 117 4.20 -3.37 -2.53
CA THR A 117 3.08 -3.45 -3.49
C THR A 117 1.89 -2.63 -3.00
N SER A 118 1.55 -2.73 -1.71
CA SER A 118 0.54 -1.87 -1.09
C SER A 118 0.88 -0.39 -1.25
N GLY A 119 2.13 0.01 -0.98
CA GLY A 119 2.56 1.40 -1.15
C GLY A 119 2.42 1.91 -2.59
N LEU A 120 2.86 1.11 -3.57
CA LEU A 120 2.74 1.44 -4.99
C LEU A 120 1.28 1.69 -5.39
N VAL A 121 0.39 0.74 -5.11
CA VAL A 121 -1.03 0.82 -5.47
C VAL A 121 -1.70 1.99 -4.76
N PHE A 122 -1.38 2.21 -3.47
CA PHE A 122 -1.89 3.35 -2.72
C PHE A 122 -1.51 4.69 -3.38
N GLY A 123 -0.24 4.87 -3.75
CA GLY A 123 0.25 6.10 -4.36
C GLY A 123 -0.43 6.42 -5.70
N PHE A 124 -0.68 5.40 -6.53
CA PHE A 124 -1.41 5.57 -7.80
C PHE A 124 -2.86 5.96 -7.54
N LEU A 125 -3.54 5.22 -6.68
CA LEU A 125 -4.92 5.50 -6.35
C LEU A 125 -5.02 6.92 -5.79
N PHE A 126 -4.14 7.37 -4.89
CA PHE A 126 -4.21 8.69 -4.25
C PHE A 126 -4.41 9.82 -5.28
N LEU A 127 -3.67 9.77 -6.38
CA LEU A 127 -3.75 10.74 -7.45
C LEU A 127 -5.06 10.65 -8.23
N ILE A 128 -5.56 9.43 -8.46
CA ILE A 128 -6.87 9.18 -9.09
C ILE A 128 -7.99 9.79 -8.25
N ARG A 129 -8.04 9.54 -6.93
CA ARG A 129 -9.05 10.15 -6.05
C ARG A 129 -8.92 11.66 -5.99
N THR A 130 -7.70 12.18 -5.95
CA THR A 130 -7.51 13.64 -5.93
C THR A 130 -8.06 14.29 -7.20
N LYS A 131 -7.89 13.65 -8.37
CA LYS A 131 -8.52 14.09 -9.63
C LYS A 131 -10.04 13.93 -9.59
N ALA A 132 -10.54 12.77 -9.17
CA ALA A 132 -11.98 12.50 -9.09
C ALA A 132 -12.70 13.48 -8.15
N ARG A 133 -12.09 13.81 -7.01
CA ARG A 133 -12.58 14.80 -6.06
C ARG A 133 -12.76 16.18 -6.72
N LYS A 134 -11.76 16.64 -7.47
CA LYS A 134 -11.84 17.90 -8.25
C LYS A 134 -12.97 17.86 -9.29
N TYR A 135 -13.11 16.74 -10.01
CA TYR A 135 -14.15 16.56 -11.01
C TYR A 135 -15.57 16.55 -10.40
N LEU A 136 -15.72 15.96 -9.22
CA LEU A 136 -16.99 15.89 -8.50
C LEU A 136 -17.38 17.22 -7.83
N GLN A 137 -16.45 18.18 -7.73
CA GLN A 137 -16.58 19.46 -7.01
C GLN A 137 -16.87 19.28 -5.51
N ILE A 138 -16.15 18.34 -4.86
CA ILE A 138 -16.24 18.01 -3.42
C ILE A 138 -14.88 18.26 -2.75
#